data_AF-A0A6P0RDN2-F1
#
_entry.id   AF-A0A6P0RDN2-F1
#
_cell.length_a   1.000
_cell.length_b   1.000
_cell.length_c   1.000
_cell.angle_alpha   90.00
_cell.angle_beta   90.00
_cell.angle_gamma   90.00
#
_symmetry.space_group_name_H-M   'P 1'
#
loop_
_entity.id
_entity.type
_entity.pdbx_description
1 polymer ?
#
loop_
_entity_poly.entity_id
_entity_poly.type
_entity_poly.pdbx_seq_one_letter_code
_entity_poly.pdbx_strand_id
1 'polypeptide(L)'
;MKNWQVSDWEKEIDRLFIAGYQTVDENKRREIYGEFQQIVAEQLPIFFLVNPLSLEAVRNHIDNLKFSAIGGAFWNIEELKIQDK
;
A
#
# COMPACT_ATOMS: atom_id res chain seq x y z
N MET A 1 12.47 -15.52 -17.79
CA MET A 1 12.92 -16.50 -16.78
C MET A 1 12.78 -17.90 -17.37
N LYS A 2 13.88 -18.50 -17.86
CA LYS A 2 13.86 -19.91 -18.28
C LYS A 2 14.38 -20.72 -17.08
N ASN A 3 13.57 -21.63 -16.55
CA ASN A 3 13.84 -22.54 -15.40
C ASN A 3 13.42 -22.06 -13.99
N TRP A 4 12.56 -21.05 -13.85
CA TRP A 4 11.94 -20.79 -12.54
C TRP A 4 10.86 -21.83 -12.25
N GLN A 5 10.92 -22.45 -11.08
CA GLN A 5 9.92 -23.37 -10.56
C GLN A 5 9.30 -22.74 -9.32
N VAL A 6 7.96 -22.68 -9.29
CA VAL A 6 7.22 -22.12 -8.15
C VAL A 6 7.48 -22.97 -6.92
N SER A 7 8.09 -22.35 -5.92
CA SER A 7 8.31 -22.91 -4.59
C SER A 7 6.99 -23.07 -3.83
N ASP A 8 7.03 -23.82 -2.74
CA ASP A 8 5.81 -24.05 -1.96
C ASP A 8 5.34 -22.80 -1.20
N TRP A 9 6.27 -21.93 -0.79
CA TRP A 9 5.90 -20.66 -0.16
C TRP A 9 5.28 -19.67 -1.16
N GLU A 10 5.71 -19.67 -2.43
CA GLU A 10 5.09 -18.87 -3.49
C GLU A 10 3.65 -19.33 -3.76
N LYS A 11 3.40 -20.64 -3.80
CA LYS A 11 2.03 -21.21 -3.93
C LYS A 11 1.16 -20.83 -2.74
N GLU A 12 1.73 -20.79 -1.54
CA GLU A 12 1.00 -20.44 -0.33
C GLU A 12 0.60 -18.96 -0.32
N ILE A 13 1.47 -18.07 -0.80
CA ILE A 13 1.12 -16.67 -1.04
C ILE A 13 -0.06 -16.56 -2.02
N ASP A 14 -0.03 -17.28 -3.15
CA ASP A 14 -1.14 -17.30 -4.10
C ASP A 14 -2.46 -17.74 -3.44
N ARG A 15 -2.42 -18.79 -2.62
CA ARG A 15 -3.58 -19.27 -1.85
C ARG A 15 -4.11 -18.19 -0.91
N LEU A 16 -3.24 -17.51 -0.17
CA LEU A 16 -3.60 -16.45 0.77
C LEU A 16 -4.22 -15.24 0.06
N PHE A 17 -3.70 -14.85 -1.10
CA PHE A 17 -4.27 -13.75 -1.88
C PHE A 17 -5.68 -14.06 -2.40
N ILE A 18 -5.91 -15.29 -2.87
CA ILE A 18 -7.26 -15.73 -3.27
C ILE A 18 -8.20 -15.71 -2.07
N ALA A 19 -7.77 -16.23 -0.91
CA ALA A 19 -8.58 -16.23 0.30
C ALA A 19 -8.90 -14.81 0.81
N GLY A 20 -7.90 -13.91 0.79
CA GLY A 20 -8.07 -12.52 1.20
C GLY A 20 -9.05 -11.77 0.30
N TYR A 21 -8.97 -11.99 -1.02
CA TYR A 21 -9.91 -11.43 -1.99
C TYR A 21 -11.36 -11.89 -1.75
N GLN A 22 -11.56 -13.16 -1.38
CA GLN A 22 -12.88 -13.73 -1.12
C GLN A 22 -13.45 -13.38 0.27
N THR A 23 -12.65 -12.81 1.17
CA THR A 23 -13.03 -12.53 2.55
C THR A 23 -13.62 -11.13 2.70
N VAL A 24 -14.91 -11.05 3.04
CA VAL A 24 -15.62 -9.78 3.25
C VAL A 24 -15.32 -9.18 4.62
N ASP A 25 -15.22 -10.02 5.66
CA ASP A 25 -14.91 -9.57 7.02
C ASP A 25 -13.49 -9.00 7.09
N GLU A 26 -13.38 -7.73 7.45
CA GLU A 26 -12.11 -7.01 7.41
C GLU A 26 -11.10 -7.56 8.42
N ASN A 27 -11.54 -7.99 9.60
CA ASN A 27 -10.64 -8.53 10.63
C ASN A 27 -10.04 -9.86 10.18
N LYS A 28 -10.85 -10.75 9.61
CA LYS A 28 -10.39 -12.02 9.03
C LYS A 28 -9.47 -11.77 7.83
N ARG A 29 -9.81 -10.82 6.96
CA ARG A 29 -8.96 -10.47 5.81
C ARG A 29 -7.60 -9.91 6.25
N ARG A 30 -7.56 -9.11 7.32
CA ARG A 30 -6.33 -8.61 7.93
C ARG A 30 -5.43 -9.74 8.44
N GLU A 31 -6.01 -10.77 9.07
CA GLU A 31 -5.27 -11.95 9.52
C GLU A 31 -4.62 -12.70 8.34
N ILE A 32 -5.38 -12.92 7.27
CA ILE A 32 -4.89 -13.57 6.04
C ILE A 32 -3.71 -12.80 5.42
N TYR A 33 -3.82 -11.47 5.28
CA TYR A 33 -2.70 -10.68 4.77
C TYR A 33 -1.52 -10.60 5.74
N GLY A 34 -1.76 -10.75 7.04
CA GLY A 34 -0.71 -10.90 8.06
C GLY A 34 0.13 -12.16 7.84
N GLU A 35 -0.50 -13.30 7.56
CA GLU A 35 0.22 -14.55 7.23
C GLU A 35 1.10 -14.38 5.99
N PHE A 36 0.58 -13.71 4.95
CA PHE A 36 1.37 -13.37 3.76
C PHE A 36 2.60 -12.52 4.13
N GLN A 37 2.42 -11.48 4.93
CA GLN A 37 3.52 -10.60 5.36
C GLN A 37 4.59 -11.38 6.12
N GLN A 38 4.18 -12.34 6.95
CA GLN A 38 5.11 -13.20 7.68
C GLN A 38 5.92 -14.08 6.72
N ILE A 39 5.29 -14.74 5.74
CA ILE A 39 6.01 -15.54 4.74
C ILE A 39 7.03 -14.68 3.98
N VAL A 40 6.65 -13.48 3.54
CA VAL A 40 7.57 -12.57 2.84
C VAL A 40 8.73 -12.14 3.74
N ALA A 41 8.48 -11.89 5.02
CA ALA A 41 9.54 -11.54 5.98
C ALA A 41 10.50 -12.71 6.25
N GLU A 42 10.04 -13.96 6.19
CA GLU A 42 10.85 -15.16 6.40
C GLU A 42 11.66 -15.55 5.15
N GLN A 43 11.04 -15.48 3.97
CA GLN A 43 11.67 -15.89 2.70
C GLN A 43 12.53 -14.78 2.07
N LEU A 44 12.35 -13.53 2.52
CA LEU A 44 13.09 -12.35 2.06
C LEU A 44 13.22 -12.22 0.52
N PRO A 45 12.17 -12.45 -0.29
CA PRO A 45 12.27 -12.24 -1.74
C PRO A 45 12.46 -10.74 -2.08
N ILE A 46 12.05 -9.87 -1.16
CA ILE A 46 12.25 -8.42 -1.17
C ILE A 46 12.68 -8.01 0.23
N PHE A 47 13.68 -7.13 0.32
CA PHE A 47 14.16 -6.61 1.59
C PHE A 47 13.62 -5.19 1.82
N PHE A 48 12.65 -5.05 2.72
CA PHE A 48 12.05 -3.75 3.05
C PHE A 48 12.97 -2.96 3.99
N LEU A 49 13.49 -1.83 3.50
CA LEU A 49 14.42 -1.00 4.28
C LEU A 49 13.70 0.05 5.13
N VAL A 50 12.84 0.85 4.49
CA VAL A 50 12.19 2.01 5.11
C VAL A 50 10.83 2.26 4.51
N ASN A 51 9.93 2.84 5.31
CA ASN A 51 8.78 3.57 4.79
C ASN A 51 9.23 5.00 4.48
N PRO A 52 9.16 5.46 3.22
CA PRO A 52 9.66 6.78 2.86
C PRO A 52 8.85 7.88 3.56
N LEU A 53 9.54 8.93 4.00
CA LEU A 53 8.89 10.16 4.44
C LEU A 53 8.42 10.94 3.21
N SER A 54 7.24 11.55 3.29
CA SER A 54 6.73 12.45 2.24
C SER A 54 6.69 13.88 2.78
N LEU A 55 7.13 14.83 1.94
CA LEU A 55 7.11 16.27 2.20
C LEU A 55 6.73 16.98 0.90
N GLU A 56 5.72 17.85 0.98
CA GLU A 56 5.22 18.58 -0.17
C GLU A 56 5.09 20.06 0.14
N ALA A 57 5.51 20.89 -0.81
CA ALA A 57 5.44 22.34 -0.71
C ALA A 57 4.37 22.85 -1.69
N VAL A 58 3.39 23.58 -1.16
CA VAL A 58 2.27 24.12 -1.93
C VAL A 58 2.19 25.63 -1.73
N ARG A 59 1.66 26.36 -2.72
CA ARG A 59 1.47 27.81 -2.62
C ARG A 59 0.47 28.15 -1.52
N ASN A 60 0.75 29.20 -0.77
CA ASN A 60 -0.06 29.64 0.36
C ASN A 60 -1.48 30.13 0.02
N HIS A 61 -1.77 30.41 -1.25
CA HIS A 61 -3.12 30.79 -1.71
C HIS A 61 -4.00 29.59 -2.05
N ILE A 62 -3.49 28.36 -1.93
CA ILE A 62 -4.29 27.16 -2.10
C ILE A 62 -4.91 26.82 -0.75
N ASP A 63 -6.23 26.88 -0.69
CA ASP A 63 -7.03 26.66 0.51
C ASP A 63 -7.61 25.24 0.53
N ASN A 64 -7.90 24.75 1.75
CA ASN A 64 -8.44 23.43 2.03
C ASN A 64 -7.54 22.26 1.54
N LEU A 65 -6.23 22.48 1.46
CA LEU A 65 -5.25 21.43 1.17
C LEU A 65 -5.19 20.41 2.32
N LYS A 66 -5.32 19.13 2.01
CA LYS A 66 -5.15 18.03 2.98
C LYS A 66 -3.94 17.19 2.58
N PHE A 67 -2.87 17.22 3.37
CA PHE A 67 -1.69 16.40 3.09
C PHE A 67 -2.00 14.90 3.23
N SER A 68 -1.47 14.08 2.32
CA SER A 68 -1.47 12.62 2.41
C SER A 68 -0.11 12.06 2.00
N ALA A 69 0.49 11.21 2.83
CA ALA A 69 1.76 10.56 2.50
C ALA A 69 1.67 9.58 1.32
N ILE A 70 0.45 9.15 0.96
CA ILE A 70 0.19 8.19 -0.14
C ILE A 70 -0.44 8.89 -1.34
N GLY A 71 -1.44 9.74 -1.11
CA GLY A 71 -2.19 10.43 -2.17
C GLY A 71 -1.56 11.76 -2.63
N GLY A 72 -0.50 12.19 -1.96
CA GLY A 72 0.20 13.44 -2.18
C GLY A 72 -0.59 14.68 -1.77
N ALA A 73 -0.22 15.87 -2.24
CA ALA A 73 -0.86 17.14 -1.92
C ALA A 73 -2.25 17.32 -2.55
N PHE A 74 -2.55 16.60 -3.63
CA PHE A 74 -3.71 16.88 -4.49
C PHE A 74 -4.73 15.73 -4.57
N TRP A 75 -4.68 14.74 -3.66
CA TRP A 75 -5.70 13.68 -3.61
C TRP A 75 -7.13 14.21 -3.42
N ASN A 76 -7.27 15.37 -2.76
CA ASN A 76 -8.55 16.05 -2.54
C ASN A 76 -8.76 17.25 -3.48
N ILE A 77 -8.27 17.18 -4.73
CA ILE A 77 -8.30 18.30 -5.69
C ILE A 77 -9.69 18.93 -5.86
N GLU A 78 -10.76 18.12 -5.80
CA GLU A 78 -12.15 18.56 -5.94
C GLU A 78 -12.61 19.50 -4.80
N GLU A 79 -11.90 19.51 -3.67
CA GLU A 79 -12.20 20.35 -2.53
C GLU A 79 -11.32 21.61 -2.44
N LEU A 80 -10.31 21.73 -3.30
CA LEU A 80 -9.33 22.81 -3.26
C LEU A 80 -9.90 24.11 -3.82
N LYS A 81 -9.45 25.23 -3.28
CA LYS A 81 -9.81 26.57 -3.75
C LYS A 81 -8.57 27.43 -3.91
N ILE A 82 -8.60 28.33 -4.88
CA ILE A 82 -7.62 29.39 -5.02
C ILE A 82 -8.21 30.62 -4.35
N GLN A 83 -7.50 31.16 -3.36
CA GLN A 83 -7.83 32.47 -2.80
C GLN A 83 -7.41 33.54 -3.80
N ASP A 84 -8.36 34.38 -4.21
CA ASP A 84 -8.04 35.59 -4.97
C ASP A 84 -7.19 36.53 -4.10
N LYS A 85 -6.25 37.24 -4.74
CA LYS A 85 -5.32 38.15 -4.06
C LYS A 85 -6.01 39.35 -3.40
#